data_AF-A0A837HYI6-F1
#
_entry.id   AF-A0A837HYI6-F1
#
_cell.length_a   1.000
_cell.length_b   1.000
_cell.length_c   1.000
_cell.angle_alpha   90.00
_cell.angle_beta   90.00
_cell.angle_gamma   90.00
#
_symmetry.space_group_name_H-M   'P 1'
#
loop_
_entity.id
_entity.type
_entity.pdbx_description
1 polymer ?
#
loop_
_entity_poly.entity_id
_entity_poly.type
_entity_poly.pdbx_seq_one_letter_code
_entity_poly.pdbx_strand_id
1 'polypeptide(L)'
;MSDIWDFPYVRHRGRWGKLNGMQIIDGRKLGKEILFEVKNEVAKFGFKPVFCDVLVGDDPASIQYVKMKAKTAETVGIRFHKANFPVSITTGELLEEIKKLNKIPNMCGIIIQLPLPEHIDRQAALDGIDPRLDVDCLGRAASAKFYEGGTELGFPTALACMALLDSLNLDLRDKKIAVLGQGLLVGKPVSALLKFRGLTPTIITSKTEYKEEIIKETDIIISGIGKGKYLTGDMIKKGAVIIDAGTSEAGNGPADGGVKIVGDVDSESVKNVAGFLSPVPGGVGPVTVAMLLSNVLTVAKKKSNE
;
A
#
# COMPACT_ATOMS: atom_id res chain seq x y z
N MET A 1 -16.94 -20.76 -5.01
CA MET A 1 -16.63 -19.63 -4.12
C MET A 1 -15.84 -18.64 -4.94
N SER A 2 -16.32 -17.42 -5.13
CA SER A 2 -15.50 -16.35 -5.72
C SER A 2 -14.36 -16.07 -4.76
N ASP A 3 -13.11 -16.13 -5.22
CA ASP A 3 -11.96 -15.80 -4.38
C ASP A 3 -12.07 -14.34 -3.95
N ILE A 4 -12.01 -14.10 -2.63
CA ILE A 4 -12.06 -12.77 -2.00
C ILE A 4 -11.02 -11.81 -2.60
N TRP A 5 -9.97 -12.35 -3.22
CA TRP A 5 -8.85 -11.63 -3.81
C TRP A 5 -8.88 -11.54 -5.34
N ASP A 6 -10.00 -11.94 -5.95
CA ASP A 6 -10.26 -11.75 -7.37
C ASP A 6 -10.79 -10.31 -7.55
N PHE A 7 -9.88 -9.37 -7.80
CA PHE A 7 -10.25 -7.95 -7.90
C PHE A 7 -11.08 -7.69 -9.17
N PRO A 8 -12.12 -6.84 -9.11
CA PRO A 8 -13.02 -6.57 -10.23
C PRO A 8 -12.36 -5.83 -11.42
N TYR A 9 -11.10 -5.41 -11.31
CA TYR A 9 -10.35 -4.69 -12.35
C TYR A 9 -9.86 -5.59 -13.51
N VAL A 10 -10.10 -6.90 -13.45
CA VAL A 10 -9.68 -7.86 -14.46
C VAL A 10 -10.71 -7.95 -15.58
N ARG A 11 -10.55 -7.14 -16.64
CA ARG A 11 -11.13 -7.45 -17.95
C ARG A 11 -10.13 -7.18 -19.08
N HIS A 12 -9.84 -8.27 -19.79
CA HIS A 12 -9.15 -8.43 -21.08
C HIS A 12 -7.64 -8.75 -21.04
N ARG A 13 -7.31 -9.96 -21.52
CA ARG A 13 -5.98 -10.60 -21.56
C ARG A 13 -5.04 -9.87 -22.52
N GLY A 14 -4.07 -9.12 -21.99
CA GLY A 14 -2.95 -8.58 -22.76
C GLY A 14 -1.88 -9.65 -23.00
N ARG A 15 -1.29 -9.71 -24.19
CA ARG A 15 -0.11 -10.55 -24.47
C ARG A 15 1.15 -9.84 -23.94
N TRP A 16 2.05 -10.59 -23.28
CA TRP A 16 3.46 -10.22 -23.07
C TRP A 16 4.15 -10.09 -24.44
N GLY A 17 4.00 -8.94 -25.10
CA GLY A 17 4.64 -8.63 -26.38
C GLY A 17 6.03 -8.02 -26.21
N LYS A 18 6.84 -8.03 -27.27
CA LYS A 18 8.11 -7.29 -27.31
C LYS A 18 7.80 -5.79 -27.25
N LEU A 19 8.09 -5.16 -26.11
CA LEU A 19 8.01 -3.70 -25.95
C LEU A 19 9.29 -3.04 -26.47
N ASN A 20 9.13 -1.94 -27.23
CA ASN A 20 10.23 -1.08 -27.64
C ASN A 20 10.51 -0.06 -26.53
N GLY A 21 11.20 -0.50 -25.47
CA GLY A 21 11.59 0.33 -24.33
C GLY A 21 10.69 0.15 -23.10
N MET A 22 11.18 0.62 -21.96
CA MET A 22 10.50 0.52 -20.66
C MET A 22 9.23 1.37 -20.63
N GLN A 23 8.11 0.76 -20.24
CA GLN A 23 6.84 1.44 -20.00
C GLN A 23 6.70 1.84 -18.53
N ILE A 24 6.15 3.03 -18.29
CA ILE A 24 5.89 3.51 -16.92
C ILE A 24 4.50 3.04 -16.47
N ILE A 25 4.44 2.44 -15.29
CA ILE A 25 3.18 2.09 -14.62
C ILE A 25 2.74 3.32 -13.82
N ASP A 26 1.87 4.13 -14.41
CA ASP A 26 1.45 5.41 -13.83
C ASP A 26 0.46 5.21 -12.67
N GLY A 27 1.01 5.14 -11.46
CA GLY A 27 0.22 5.02 -10.24
C GLY A 27 -0.57 6.28 -9.87
N ARG A 28 -0.21 7.47 -10.39
CA ARG A 28 -1.03 8.68 -10.20
C ARG A 28 -2.32 8.56 -11.00
N LYS A 29 -2.23 8.05 -12.23
CA LYS A 29 -3.40 7.77 -13.07
C LYS A 29 -4.27 6.69 -12.41
N LEU A 30 -3.69 5.54 -12.07
CA LEU A 30 -4.42 4.43 -11.46
C LEU A 30 -5.08 4.84 -10.12
N GLY A 31 -4.36 5.57 -9.27
CA GLY A 31 -4.91 6.07 -8.01
C GLY A 31 -6.13 6.97 -8.21
N LYS A 32 -6.15 7.82 -9.25
CA LYS A 32 -7.33 8.64 -9.58
C LYS A 32 -8.51 7.80 -10.06
N GLU A 33 -8.26 6.75 -10.85
CA GLU A 33 -9.30 5.83 -11.34
C GLU A 33 -9.96 5.11 -10.16
N ILE A 34 -9.17 4.54 -9.25
CA ILE A 34 -9.65 3.88 -8.03
C ILE A 34 -10.46 4.86 -7.16
N LEU A 35 -9.94 6.08 -6.93
CA LEU A 35 -10.66 7.09 -6.14
C LEU A 35 -11.98 7.52 -6.80
N PHE A 36 -12.05 7.56 -8.13
CA PHE A 36 -13.28 7.85 -8.85
C PHE A 36 -14.33 6.76 -8.62
N GLU A 37 -13.93 5.49 -8.65
CA GLU A 37 -14.82 4.37 -8.29
C GLU A 37 -15.27 4.44 -6.84
N VAL A 38 -14.35 4.72 -5.91
CA VAL A 38 -14.68 4.91 -4.49
C VAL A 38 -15.73 5.99 -4.33
N LYS A 39 -15.57 7.14 -4.99
CA LYS A 39 -16.54 8.24 -4.97
C LYS A 39 -17.92 7.81 -5.47
N ASN A 40 -17.97 7.08 -6.59
CA ASN A 40 -19.23 6.63 -7.18
C ASN A 40 -19.96 5.63 -6.28
N GLU A 41 -19.23 4.76 -5.60
CA GLU A 41 -19.80 3.80 -4.66
C GLU A 41 -20.26 4.47 -3.36
N VAL A 42 -19.47 5.39 -2.81
CA VAL A 42 -19.82 6.14 -1.60
C VAL A 42 -21.10 6.95 -1.79
N ALA A 43 -21.31 7.52 -2.99
CA ALA A 43 -22.50 8.30 -3.31
C ALA A 43 -23.81 7.47 -3.27
N LYS A 44 -23.73 6.13 -3.26
CA LYS A 44 -24.90 5.24 -3.22
C LYS A 44 -25.41 5.00 -1.79
N PHE A 45 -24.63 5.31 -0.76
CA PHE A 45 -25.02 5.04 0.62
C PHE A 45 -26.01 6.07 1.15
N GLY A 46 -26.99 5.61 1.95
CA GLY A 46 -27.90 6.48 2.71
C GLY A 46 -27.25 7.12 3.94
N PHE A 47 -25.97 6.82 4.22
CA PHE A 47 -25.19 7.41 5.29
C PHE A 47 -23.83 7.86 4.77
N LYS A 48 -23.18 8.79 5.48
CA LYS A 48 -21.83 9.24 5.15
C LYS A 48 -20.79 8.40 5.91
N PRO A 49 -19.95 7.60 5.24
CA PRO A 49 -18.87 6.87 5.90
C PRO A 49 -17.90 7.83 6.59
N VAL A 50 -17.34 7.42 7.73
CA VAL A 50 -16.38 8.19 8.51
C VAL A 50 -15.03 7.48 8.53
N PHE A 51 -13.97 8.22 8.24
CA PHE A 51 -12.59 7.76 8.30
C PHE A 51 -11.80 8.64 9.26
N CYS A 52 -10.97 8.03 10.10
CA CYS A 52 -10.12 8.70 11.08
C CYS A 52 -8.65 8.31 10.88
N ASP A 53 -7.78 9.31 10.84
CA ASP A 53 -6.33 9.14 10.93
C ASP A 53 -5.87 9.76 12.25
N VAL A 54 -5.43 8.92 13.19
CA VAL A 54 -5.02 9.33 14.53
C VAL A 54 -3.60 9.88 14.46
N LEU A 55 -3.45 11.17 14.77
CA LEU A 55 -2.18 11.88 14.80
C LEU A 55 -1.77 12.16 16.25
N VAL A 56 -0.53 11.79 16.59
CA VAL A 56 0.08 12.13 17.89
C VAL A 56 1.31 12.99 17.66
N GLY A 57 1.34 14.17 18.26
CA GLY A 57 2.44 15.14 18.14
C GLY A 57 2.34 16.04 16.90
N ASP A 58 3.43 16.78 16.67
CA ASP A 58 3.43 17.93 15.76
C ASP A 58 4.46 17.80 14.61
N ASP A 59 4.87 16.59 14.28
CA ASP A 59 5.80 16.32 13.17
C ASP A 59 5.23 16.91 11.85
N PRO A 60 5.93 17.87 11.20
CA PRO A 60 5.40 18.56 10.02
C PRO A 60 5.08 17.60 8.86
N ALA A 61 5.88 16.56 8.66
CA ALA A 61 5.66 15.59 7.60
C ALA A 61 4.36 14.82 7.85
N SER A 62 4.19 14.28 9.05
CA SER A 62 2.97 13.57 9.49
C SER A 62 1.73 14.45 9.36
N ILE A 63 1.79 15.72 9.78
CA ILE A 63 0.68 16.68 9.62
C ILE A 63 0.29 16.85 8.15
N GLN A 64 1.27 16.99 7.25
CA GLN A 64 0.99 17.15 5.82
C GLN A 64 0.38 15.89 5.22
N TYR A 65 0.87 14.70 5.59
CA TYR A 65 0.29 13.43 5.14
C TYR A 65 -1.15 13.25 5.62
N VAL A 66 -1.45 13.54 6.88
CA VAL A 66 -2.82 13.47 7.42
C VAL A 66 -3.73 14.47 6.70
N LYS A 67 -3.28 15.71 6.47
CA LYS A 67 -4.04 16.71 5.69
C LYS A 67 -4.33 16.24 4.27
N MET A 68 -3.36 15.63 3.60
CA MET A 68 -3.54 15.08 2.26
C MET A 68 -4.58 13.95 2.26
N LYS A 69 -4.51 13.00 3.21
CA LYS A 69 -5.49 11.91 3.32
C LYS A 69 -6.89 12.44 3.65
N ALA A 70 -6.99 13.41 4.56
CA ALA A 70 -8.26 14.08 4.90
C ALA A 70 -8.91 14.70 3.65
N LYS A 71 -8.15 15.52 2.91
CA LYS A 71 -8.62 16.12 1.66
C LYS A 71 -9.05 15.06 0.64
N THR A 72 -8.29 13.98 0.51
CA THR A 72 -8.60 12.90 -0.44
C THR A 72 -9.85 12.12 -0.03
N ALA A 73 -10.05 11.85 1.27
CA ALA A 73 -11.26 11.23 1.78
C ALA A 73 -12.49 12.11 1.50
N GLU A 74 -12.38 13.41 1.75
CA GLU A 74 -13.45 14.37 1.52
C GLU A 74 -13.84 14.50 0.04
N THR A 75 -12.87 14.44 -0.89
CA THR A 75 -13.16 14.53 -2.33
C THR A 75 -13.94 13.33 -2.87
N VAL A 76 -13.82 12.17 -2.20
CA VAL A 76 -14.58 10.95 -2.53
C VAL A 76 -15.85 10.78 -1.69
N GLY A 77 -16.24 11.79 -0.90
CA GLY A 77 -17.49 11.79 -0.13
C GLY A 77 -17.40 11.13 1.25
N ILE A 78 -16.21 10.69 1.68
CA ILE A 78 -15.98 10.13 3.01
C ILE A 78 -15.75 11.30 3.99
N ARG A 79 -16.43 11.29 5.14
CA ARG A 79 -16.21 12.29 6.19
C ARG A 79 -14.90 11.97 6.92
N PHE A 80 -13.98 12.93 6.96
CA PHE A 80 -12.79 12.80 7.79
C PHE A 80 -13.11 13.20 9.24
N HIS A 81 -12.73 12.36 10.21
CA HIS A 81 -12.77 12.66 11.63
C HIS A 81 -11.36 13.01 12.10
N LYS A 82 -11.19 14.22 12.62
CA LYS A 82 -9.91 14.71 13.13
C LYS A 82 -9.67 14.20 14.55
N ALA A 83 -8.62 13.42 14.74
CA ALA A 83 -8.14 12.96 16.04
C ALA A 83 -6.66 13.32 16.20
N ASN A 84 -6.40 14.50 16.78
CA ASN A 84 -5.06 15.01 16.99
C ASN A 84 -4.80 15.10 18.49
N PHE A 85 -3.71 14.48 18.94
CA PHE A 85 -3.32 14.42 20.34
C PHE A 85 -1.93 15.03 20.55
N PRO A 86 -1.67 15.66 21.70
CA PRO A 86 -0.36 16.23 21.98
C PRO A 86 0.70 15.14 22.06
N VAL A 87 1.96 15.49 21.78
CA VAL A 87 3.10 14.57 21.92
C VAL A 87 3.18 13.97 23.33
N SER A 88 2.72 14.70 24.35
CA SER A 88 2.75 14.28 25.76
C SER A 88 1.70 13.25 26.16
N ILE A 89 0.76 12.88 25.28
CA ILE A 89 -0.25 11.86 25.60
C ILE A 89 0.44 10.55 25.99
N THR A 90 -0.09 9.85 26.97
CA THR A 90 0.39 8.51 27.37
C THR A 90 -0.26 7.41 26.54
N THR A 91 0.34 6.21 26.54
CA THR A 91 -0.28 5.03 25.92
C THR A 91 -1.69 4.77 26.47
N GLY A 92 -1.87 4.87 27.79
CA GLY A 92 -3.16 4.62 28.44
C GLY A 92 -4.23 5.62 27.99
N GLU A 93 -3.92 6.91 27.96
CA GLU A 93 -4.83 7.95 27.48
C GLU A 93 -5.16 7.77 25.99
N LEU A 94 -4.16 7.47 25.16
CA LEU A 94 -4.39 7.22 23.73
C LEU A 94 -5.33 6.03 23.49
N LEU A 95 -5.20 4.96 24.27
CA LEU A 95 -6.11 3.81 24.19
C LEU A 95 -7.55 4.16 24.57
N GLU A 96 -7.74 5.02 25.58
CA GLU A 96 -9.09 5.50 25.93
C GLU A 96 -9.69 6.36 24.82
N GLU A 97 -8.89 7.16 24.13
CA GLU A 97 -9.35 7.91 22.96
C GLU A 97 -9.71 6.99 21.79
N ILE A 98 -8.87 5.98 21.49
CA ILE A 98 -9.17 4.99 20.45
C ILE A 98 -10.47 4.22 20.76
N LYS A 99 -10.72 3.87 22.03
CA LYS A 99 -12.00 3.26 22.46
C LYS A 99 -13.22 4.15 22.16
N LYS A 100 -13.08 5.47 22.28
CA LYS A 100 -14.13 6.42 21.90
C LYS A 100 -14.29 6.48 20.38
N LEU A 101 -13.19 6.52 19.63
CA LEU A 101 -13.19 6.53 18.17
C LEU A 101 -13.88 5.29 17.58
N ASN A 102 -13.64 4.10 18.14
CA ASN A 102 -14.28 2.84 17.73
C ASN A 102 -15.82 2.88 17.82
N LYS A 103 -16.39 3.78 18.63
CA LYS A 103 -17.84 3.90 18.86
C LYS A 103 -18.50 5.02 18.05
N ILE A 104 -17.73 5.78 17.27
CA ILE A 104 -18.28 6.89 16.48
C ILE A 104 -19.29 6.34 15.46
N PRO A 105 -20.51 6.92 15.37
CA PRO A 105 -21.48 6.54 14.36
C PRO A 105 -20.89 6.66 12.95
N ASN A 106 -21.13 5.63 12.14
CA ASN A 106 -20.65 5.55 10.75
C ASN A 106 -19.13 5.51 10.59
N MET A 107 -18.37 5.23 11.67
CA MET A 107 -16.96 4.88 11.53
C MET A 107 -16.81 3.66 10.63
N CYS A 108 -15.97 3.80 9.61
CA CYS A 108 -15.65 2.78 8.61
C CYS A 108 -14.14 2.59 8.44
N GLY A 109 -13.31 3.36 9.15
CA GLY A 109 -11.88 3.13 9.15
C GLY A 109 -11.15 3.99 10.17
N ILE A 110 -10.23 3.39 10.89
CA ILE A 110 -9.30 4.06 11.79
C ILE A 110 -7.90 3.59 11.43
N ILE A 111 -6.97 4.53 11.33
CA ILE A 111 -5.54 4.26 11.25
C ILE A 111 -4.80 5.11 12.28
N ILE A 112 -3.54 4.75 12.56
CA ILE A 112 -2.63 5.56 13.36
C ILE A 112 -1.50 6.04 12.46
N GLN A 113 -1.32 7.36 12.35
CA GLN A 113 -0.20 7.94 11.64
C GLN A 113 1.10 7.60 12.38
N LEU A 114 2.05 7.00 11.65
CA LEU A 114 3.38 6.67 12.14
C LEU A 114 4.43 7.66 11.59
N PRO A 115 5.55 7.87 12.30
CA PRO A 115 5.91 7.27 13.60
C PRO A 115 5.12 7.87 14.77
N LEU A 116 4.93 7.06 15.82
CA LEU A 116 4.45 7.53 17.12
C LEU A 116 5.65 8.00 17.97
N PRO A 117 5.44 8.88 18.97
CA PRO A 117 6.47 9.19 19.95
C PRO A 117 7.00 7.94 20.66
N GLU A 118 8.30 7.94 21.02
CA GLU A 118 9.00 6.76 21.56
C GLU A 118 8.39 6.19 22.84
N HIS A 119 7.77 7.03 23.68
CA HIS A 119 7.14 6.60 24.93
C HIS A 119 5.77 5.93 24.74
N ILE A 120 5.20 5.97 23.53
CA ILE A 120 3.96 5.28 23.22
C ILE A 120 4.26 3.84 22.83
N ASP A 121 3.56 2.89 23.46
CA ASP A 121 3.54 1.52 22.97
C ASP A 121 2.75 1.47 21.66
N ARG A 122 3.50 1.52 20.55
CA ARG A 122 2.96 1.48 19.19
C ARG A 122 2.03 0.29 18.98
N GLN A 123 2.41 -0.91 19.42
CA GLN A 123 1.61 -2.09 19.11
C GLN A 123 0.36 -2.14 19.97
N ALA A 124 0.42 -1.70 21.24
CA ALA A 124 -0.77 -1.56 22.06
C ALA A 124 -1.77 -0.57 21.42
N ALA A 125 -1.29 0.59 20.94
CA ALA A 125 -2.14 1.57 20.27
C ALA A 125 -2.81 0.98 19.01
N LEU A 126 -2.05 0.31 18.15
CA LEU A 126 -2.59 -0.35 16.95
C LEU A 126 -3.61 -1.45 17.29
N ASP A 127 -3.33 -2.25 18.32
CA ASP A 127 -4.23 -3.32 18.80
C ASP A 127 -5.50 -2.75 19.47
N GLY A 128 -5.52 -1.48 19.84
CA GLY A 128 -6.69 -0.78 20.38
C GLY A 128 -7.78 -0.50 19.35
N ILE A 129 -7.46 -0.51 18.06
CA ILE A 129 -8.44 -0.33 16.98
C ILE A 129 -9.30 -1.59 16.84
N ASP A 130 -10.63 -1.43 16.73
CA ASP A 130 -11.51 -2.56 16.42
C ASP A 130 -11.04 -3.22 15.10
N PRO A 131 -10.76 -4.53 15.06
CA PRO A 131 -10.23 -5.19 13.86
C PRO A 131 -11.10 -5.06 12.61
N ARG A 132 -12.39 -4.72 12.76
CA ARG A 132 -13.31 -4.44 11.64
C ARG A 132 -13.14 -3.04 11.05
N LEU A 133 -12.54 -2.13 11.81
CA LEU A 133 -12.26 -0.74 11.45
C LEU A 133 -10.78 -0.50 11.14
N ASP A 134 -9.89 -1.48 11.37
CA ASP A 134 -8.47 -1.38 11.03
C ASP A 134 -8.23 -1.55 9.52
N VAL A 135 -8.42 -0.45 8.80
CA VAL A 135 -8.28 -0.35 7.35
C VAL A 135 -6.82 -0.31 6.88
N ASP A 136 -5.84 -0.39 7.80
CA ASP A 136 -4.41 -0.51 7.49
C ASP A 136 -3.84 -1.91 7.84
N CYS A 137 -4.64 -2.72 8.55
CA CYS A 137 -4.31 -4.09 8.99
C CYS A 137 -3.04 -4.19 9.84
N LEU A 138 -2.73 -3.14 10.62
CA LEU A 138 -1.52 -3.06 11.43
C LEU A 138 -1.70 -3.59 12.86
N GLY A 139 -2.93 -3.65 13.36
CA GLY A 139 -3.29 -4.34 14.59
C GLY A 139 -3.16 -5.86 14.42
N ARG A 140 -2.70 -6.56 15.47
CA ARG A 140 -2.40 -8.01 15.39
C ARG A 140 -3.60 -8.84 14.94
N ALA A 141 -4.79 -8.53 15.44
CA ALA A 141 -6.01 -9.27 15.10
C ALA A 141 -6.47 -9.04 13.63
N ALA A 142 -6.37 -7.80 13.12
CA ALA A 142 -6.70 -7.50 11.73
C ALA A 142 -5.67 -8.14 10.78
N SER A 143 -4.38 -8.04 11.13
CA SER A 143 -3.26 -8.67 10.44
C SER A 143 -3.42 -10.20 10.36
N ALA A 144 -3.76 -10.85 11.48
CA ALA A 144 -4.00 -12.29 11.53
C ALA A 144 -5.13 -12.71 10.58
N LYS A 145 -6.29 -12.05 10.66
CA LYS A 145 -7.42 -12.30 9.76
C LYS A 145 -7.04 -12.13 8.29
N PHE A 146 -6.22 -11.13 7.95
CA PHE A 146 -5.71 -10.95 6.60
C PHE A 146 -4.85 -12.14 6.16
N TYR A 147 -3.88 -12.58 6.97
CA TYR A 147 -3.00 -13.69 6.62
C TYR A 147 -3.72 -15.05 6.55
N GLU A 148 -4.83 -15.20 7.25
CA GLU A 148 -5.73 -16.35 7.16
C GLU A 148 -6.63 -16.32 5.91
N GLY A 149 -6.66 -15.21 5.16
CA GLY A 149 -7.59 -15.02 4.05
C GLY A 149 -9.05 -14.79 4.49
N GLY A 150 -9.27 -14.48 5.77
CA GLY A 150 -10.59 -14.35 6.39
C GLY A 150 -11.19 -12.94 6.33
N THR A 151 -10.63 -12.03 5.54
CA THR A 151 -11.10 -10.65 5.40
C THR A 151 -10.81 -10.11 4.00
N GLU A 152 -11.61 -9.13 3.57
CA GLU A 152 -11.43 -8.35 2.34
C GLU A 152 -10.55 -7.09 2.57
N LEU A 153 -10.25 -6.76 3.84
CA LEU A 153 -9.31 -5.69 4.15
C LEU A 153 -7.88 -6.20 3.96
N GLY A 154 -7.00 -5.35 3.46
CA GLY A 154 -5.58 -5.70 3.33
C GLY A 154 -4.66 -4.51 3.52
N PHE A 155 -3.37 -4.78 3.65
CA PHE A 155 -2.34 -3.75 3.79
C PHE A 155 -2.34 -2.82 2.56
N PRO A 156 -2.64 -1.51 2.70
CA PRO A 156 -2.84 -0.60 1.57
C PRO A 156 -1.67 -0.57 0.57
N THR A 157 -0.42 -0.62 1.03
CA THR A 157 0.75 -0.64 0.14
C THR A 157 0.88 -1.97 -0.60
N ALA A 158 0.58 -3.09 0.05
CA ALA A 158 0.58 -4.39 -0.61
C ALA A 158 -0.54 -4.47 -1.67
N LEU A 159 -1.74 -4.00 -1.32
CA LEU A 159 -2.86 -3.85 -2.23
C LEU A 159 -2.52 -2.95 -3.42
N ALA A 160 -1.77 -1.87 -3.19
CA ALA A 160 -1.31 -0.97 -4.25
C ALA A 160 -0.33 -1.66 -5.22
N CYS A 161 0.60 -2.47 -4.72
CA CYS A 161 1.47 -3.28 -5.57
C CYS A 161 0.66 -4.23 -6.45
N MET A 162 -0.33 -4.90 -5.86
CA MET A 162 -1.21 -5.81 -6.61
C MET A 162 -2.05 -5.07 -7.65
N ALA A 163 -2.63 -3.92 -7.31
CA ALA A 163 -3.41 -3.11 -8.24
C ALA A 163 -2.58 -2.61 -9.42
N LEU A 164 -1.33 -2.17 -9.18
CA LEU A 164 -0.40 -1.80 -10.25
C LEU A 164 -0.08 -2.98 -11.16
N LEU A 165 0.19 -4.16 -10.59
CA LEU A 165 0.43 -5.38 -11.36
C LEU A 165 -0.78 -5.77 -12.20
N ASP A 166 -1.98 -5.70 -11.62
CA ASP A 166 -3.25 -6.04 -12.27
C ASP A 166 -3.58 -5.09 -13.43
N SER A 167 -3.23 -3.80 -13.29
CA SER A 167 -3.44 -2.80 -14.34
C SER A 167 -2.74 -3.13 -15.66
N LEU A 168 -1.70 -3.97 -15.62
CA LEU A 168 -0.97 -4.42 -16.80
C LEU A 168 -1.70 -5.53 -17.58
N ASN A 169 -2.74 -6.14 -16.99
CA ASN A 169 -3.54 -7.20 -17.60
C ASN A 169 -2.71 -8.38 -18.14
N LEU A 170 -1.68 -8.78 -17.38
CA LEU A 170 -0.75 -9.85 -17.74
C LEU A 170 -1.22 -11.22 -17.23
N ASP A 171 -0.95 -12.29 -18.00
CA ASP A 171 -1.08 -13.66 -17.48
C ASP A 171 0.13 -14.02 -16.61
N LEU A 172 -0.12 -14.29 -15.33
CA LEU A 172 0.90 -14.51 -14.31
C LEU A 172 1.26 -15.99 -14.10
N ARG A 173 0.49 -16.94 -14.67
CA ARG A 173 0.55 -18.37 -14.29
C ARG A 173 1.92 -19.02 -14.48
N ASP A 174 2.64 -18.64 -15.54
CA ASP A 174 3.96 -19.21 -15.88
C ASP A 174 5.10 -18.22 -15.63
N LYS A 175 4.88 -17.18 -14.83
CA LYS A 175 5.86 -16.12 -14.57
C LYS A 175 6.64 -16.39 -13.29
N LYS A 176 7.96 -16.23 -13.36
CA LYS A 176 8.82 -16.17 -12.17
C LYS A 176 8.59 -14.84 -11.46
N ILE A 177 8.04 -14.89 -10.25
CA ILE A 177 7.76 -13.70 -9.44
C ILE A 177 8.70 -13.69 -8.24
N ALA A 178 9.41 -12.59 -8.03
CA ALA A 178 10.21 -12.38 -6.83
C ALA A 178 9.69 -11.20 -6.02
N VAL A 179 9.65 -11.37 -4.69
CA VAL A 179 9.38 -10.30 -3.74
C VAL A 179 10.66 -10.02 -2.98
N LEU A 180 11.21 -8.82 -3.13
CA LEU A 180 12.42 -8.39 -2.46
C LEU A 180 12.05 -7.70 -1.14
N GLY A 181 12.51 -8.32 -0.05
CA GLY A 181 12.19 -7.90 1.31
C GLY A 181 11.07 -8.74 1.93
N GLN A 182 11.12 -8.85 3.26
CA GLN A 182 10.12 -9.56 4.07
C GLN A 182 9.55 -8.64 5.15
N GLY A 183 9.57 -7.32 4.91
CA GLY A 183 9.04 -6.33 5.83
C GLY A 183 7.54 -6.49 6.06
N LEU A 184 7.07 -6.03 7.22
CA LEU A 184 5.67 -6.19 7.66
C LEU A 184 4.66 -5.43 6.79
N LEU A 185 5.08 -4.34 6.14
CA LEU A 185 4.19 -3.44 5.39
C LEU A 185 4.07 -3.79 3.90
N VAL A 186 5.09 -4.43 3.32
CA VAL A 186 5.16 -4.70 1.88
C VAL A 186 5.45 -6.17 1.60
N GLY A 187 6.68 -6.62 1.86
CA GLY A 187 7.14 -7.93 1.41
C GLY A 187 6.29 -9.10 1.91
N LYS A 188 6.01 -9.15 3.22
CA LYS A 188 5.19 -10.20 3.81
C LYS A 188 3.73 -10.18 3.29
N PRO A 189 3.00 -9.05 3.29
CA PRO A 189 1.62 -9.04 2.81
C PRO A 189 1.50 -9.20 1.28
N VAL A 190 2.41 -8.67 0.46
CA VAL A 190 2.43 -8.92 -0.99
C VAL A 190 2.60 -10.41 -1.28
N SER A 191 3.51 -11.08 -0.56
CA SER A 191 3.73 -12.52 -0.71
C SER A 191 2.47 -13.33 -0.35
N ALA A 192 1.70 -12.89 0.67
CA ALA A 192 0.43 -13.51 1.03
C ALA A 192 -0.62 -13.33 -0.07
N LEU A 193 -0.78 -12.11 -0.62
CA LEU A 193 -1.74 -11.83 -1.70
C LEU A 193 -1.47 -12.64 -2.96
N LEU A 194 -0.20 -12.78 -3.34
CA LEU A 194 0.20 -13.63 -4.46
C LEU A 194 -0.18 -15.10 -4.20
N LYS A 195 0.07 -15.61 -2.98
CA LYS A 195 -0.32 -16.98 -2.59
C LYS A 195 -1.82 -17.19 -2.57
N PHE A 196 -2.60 -16.21 -2.11
CA PHE A 196 -4.06 -16.27 -2.16
C PHE A 196 -4.59 -16.40 -3.60
N ARG A 197 -3.84 -15.91 -4.59
CA ARG A 197 -4.14 -16.08 -6.02
C ARG A 197 -3.55 -17.36 -6.64
N GLY A 198 -3.03 -18.27 -5.81
CA GLY A 198 -2.39 -19.51 -6.27
C GLY A 198 -1.02 -19.33 -6.92
N LEU A 199 -0.39 -18.15 -6.77
CA LEU A 199 0.95 -17.88 -7.30
C LEU A 199 2.02 -18.24 -6.25
N THR A 200 3.20 -18.65 -6.72
CA THR A 200 4.32 -19.06 -5.84
C THR A 200 5.49 -18.10 -5.97
N PRO A 201 5.50 -16.96 -5.24
CA PRO A 201 6.60 -16.02 -5.32
C PRO A 201 7.85 -16.52 -4.58
N THR A 202 9.02 -16.24 -5.14
CA THR A 202 10.30 -16.38 -4.44
C THR A 202 10.54 -15.15 -3.56
N ILE A 203 10.68 -15.37 -2.25
CA ILE A 203 10.99 -14.27 -1.32
C ILE A 203 12.51 -14.13 -1.22
N ILE A 204 13.01 -12.96 -1.55
CA ILE A 204 14.44 -12.64 -1.52
C ILE A 204 14.72 -11.71 -0.33
N THR A 205 15.65 -12.12 0.53
CA THR A 205 16.10 -11.35 1.70
C THR A 205 17.61 -11.10 1.62
N SER A 206 18.16 -10.36 2.58
CA SER A 206 19.62 -10.16 2.69
C SER A 206 20.40 -11.47 2.87
N LYS A 207 19.75 -12.52 3.39
CA LYS A 207 20.34 -13.84 3.66
C LYS A 207 20.12 -14.86 2.54
N THR A 208 19.41 -14.49 1.47
CA THR A 208 19.16 -15.38 0.34
C THR A 208 20.45 -15.59 -0.45
N GLU A 209 20.88 -16.84 -0.57
CA GLU A 209 22.02 -17.24 -1.41
C GLU A 209 21.66 -17.13 -2.90
N TYR A 210 22.65 -16.83 -3.74
CA TYR A 210 22.49 -16.71 -5.21
C TYR A 210 21.40 -15.72 -5.65
N LYS A 211 21.09 -14.73 -4.81
CA LYS A 211 20.02 -13.75 -5.07
C LYS A 211 20.19 -13.01 -6.40
N GLU A 212 21.41 -12.68 -6.82
CA GLU A 212 21.61 -12.00 -8.11
C GLU A 212 21.16 -12.88 -9.28
N GLU A 213 21.46 -14.18 -9.25
CA GLU A 213 21.03 -15.13 -10.28
C GLU A 213 19.51 -15.26 -10.32
N ILE A 214 18.87 -15.37 -9.15
CA ILE A 214 17.41 -15.44 -9.03
C ILE A 214 16.77 -14.17 -9.61
N ILE A 215 17.26 -12.98 -9.25
CA ILE A 215 16.72 -11.70 -9.76
C ILE A 215 16.85 -11.64 -11.28
N LYS A 216 17.98 -12.12 -11.83
CA LYS A 216 18.27 -12.08 -13.27
C LYS A 216 17.39 -12.98 -14.12
N GLU A 217 16.81 -14.01 -13.53
CA GLU A 217 15.85 -14.91 -14.19
C GLU A 217 14.38 -14.54 -13.97
N THR A 218 14.11 -13.61 -13.07
CA THR A 218 12.76 -13.25 -12.61
C THR A 218 12.03 -12.40 -13.67
N ASP A 219 10.76 -12.73 -13.92
CA ASP A 219 9.89 -11.98 -14.83
C ASP A 219 9.27 -10.75 -14.16
N ILE A 220 8.88 -10.87 -12.89
CA ILE A 220 8.17 -9.83 -12.14
C ILE A 220 8.85 -9.65 -10.78
N ILE A 221 9.31 -8.44 -10.50
CA ILE A 221 9.99 -8.06 -9.27
C ILE A 221 9.10 -7.07 -8.53
N ILE A 222 8.74 -7.38 -7.28
CA ILE A 222 8.10 -6.43 -6.36
C ILE A 222 9.10 -6.12 -5.24
N SER A 223 9.58 -4.89 -5.15
CA SER A 223 10.59 -4.48 -4.16
C SER A 223 9.99 -3.63 -3.05
N GLY A 224 10.36 -3.95 -1.81
CA GLY A 224 10.06 -3.16 -0.62
C GLY A 224 11.15 -3.33 0.44
N ILE A 225 12.41 -3.11 0.05
CA ILE A 225 13.58 -3.28 0.92
C ILE A 225 14.02 -1.98 1.58
N GLY A 226 13.59 -0.81 1.08
CA GLY A 226 13.92 0.50 1.64
C GLY A 226 15.39 0.87 1.46
N LYS A 227 15.99 0.46 0.34
CA LYS A 227 17.39 0.76 -0.03
C LYS A 227 17.43 1.41 -1.39
N GLY A 228 17.53 2.74 -1.38
CA GLY A 228 17.58 3.57 -2.57
C GLY A 228 18.54 3.04 -3.65
N LYS A 229 18.04 2.88 -4.88
CA LYS A 229 18.82 2.50 -6.07
C LYS A 229 19.58 1.16 -5.97
N TYR A 230 19.13 0.25 -5.12
CA TYR A 230 19.73 -1.08 -4.99
C TYR A 230 19.62 -1.93 -6.26
N LEU A 231 18.45 -1.96 -6.90
CA LEU A 231 18.23 -2.72 -8.13
C LEU A 231 18.72 -1.92 -9.35
N THR A 232 19.68 -2.47 -10.08
CA THR A 232 20.26 -1.89 -11.30
C THR A 232 19.94 -2.70 -12.56
N GLY A 233 20.12 -2.08 -13.73
CA GLY A 233 19.81 -2.69 -15.02
C GLY A 233 20.51 -4.03 -15.32
N ASP A 234 21.71 -4.25 -14.81
CA ASP A 234 22.49 -5.48 -15.01
C ASP A 234 22.04 -6.66 -14.12
N MET A 235 21.30 -6.37 -13.05
CA MET A 235 20.75 -7.37 -12.13
C MET A 235 19.44 -7.99 -12.63
N ILE A 236 18.70 -7.27 -13.48
CA ILE A 236 17.33 -7.65 -13.85
C ILE A 236 17.26 -8.38 -15.20
N LYS A 237 16.23 -9.21 -15.36
CA LYS A 237 15.91 -9.82 -16.64
C LYS A 237 15.48 -8.76 -17.66
N LYS A 238 15.92 -8.90 -18.92
CA LYS A 238 15.39 -8.08 -20.02
C LYS A 238 13.88 -8.28 -20.17
N GLY A 239 13.13 -7.18 -20.17
CA GLY A 239 11.68 -7.19 -20.24
C GLY A 239 10.97 -7.40 -18.90
N ALA A 240 11.69 -7.42 -17.77
CA ALA A 240 11.08 -7.59 -16.45
C ALA A 240 10.04 -6.49 -16.12
N VAL A 241 9.01 -6.87 -15.36
CA VAL A 241 8.08 -5.94 -14.71
C VAL A 241 8.63 -5.63 -13.33
N ILE A 242 8.73 -4.34 -12.98
CA ILE A 242 9.23 -3.90 -11.69
C ILE A 242 8.20 -3.01 -10.99
N ILE A 243 7.73 -3.48 -9.84
CA ILE A 243 6.91 -2.70 -8.89
C ILE A 243 7.82 -2.28 -7.74
N ASP A 244 8.17 -1.00 -7.70
CA ASP A 244 9.02 -0.38 -6.69
C ASP A 244 8.16 0.29 -5.60
N ALA A 245 8.00 -0.40 -4.48
CA ALA A 245 7.37 0.11 -3.27
C ALA A 245 8.37 0.63 -2.24
N GLY A 246 9.66 0.63 -2.58
CA GLY A 246 10.70 1.22 -1.75
C GLY A 246 10.58 2.73 -1.73
N THR A 247 10.82 3.33 -0.56
CA THR A 247 11.00 4.77 -0.44
C THR A 247 12.20 5.02 0.47
N SER A 248 13.19 5.73 -0.04
CA SER A 248 14.35 6.21 0.71
C SER A 248 14.56 7.69 0.41
N GLU A 249 15.12 8.41 1.38
CA GLU A 249 15.60 9.77 1.14
C GLU A 249 16.88 9.70 0.30
N ALA A 250 16.90 10.39 -0.85
CA ALA A 250 18.13 10.61 -1.58
C ALA A 250 18.92 11.71 -0.85
N GLY A 251 20.17 11.40 -0.52
CA GLY A 251 21.11 12.40 0.02
C GLY A 251 21.17 13.66 -0.87
N ASN A 252 21.26 14.81 -0.20
CA ASN A 252 21.14 16.18 -0.72
C ASN A 252 19.81 16.45 -1.44
N GLY A 253 18.87 17.01 -0.68
CA GLY A 253 17.58 17.48 -1.19
C GLY A 253 17.71 18.55 -2.28
N PRO A 254 16.67 18.78 -3.11
CA PRO A 254 16.60 19.92 -4.02
C PRO A 254 16.92 21.26 -3.35
N ALA A 255 17.39 22.23 -4.15
CA ALA A 255 17.81 23.56 -3.72
C ALA A 255 16.69 24.40 -3.05
N ASP A 256 15.46 23.89 -3.05
CA ASP A 256 14.27 24.46 -2.41
C ASP A 256 13.95 23.87 -1.02
N GLY A 257 14.81 22.98 -0.50
CA GLY A 257 14.67 22.38 0.83
C GLY A 257 13.75 21.16 0.90
N GLY A 258 13.28 20.63 -0.24
CA GLY A 258 12.58 19.34 -0.28
C GLY A 258 13.52 18.15 -0.06
N VAL A 259 13.01 17.01 0.41
CA VAL A 259 13.74 15.73 0.40
C VAL A 259 13.43 15.02 -0.91
N LYS A 260 14.44 14.71 -1.72
CA LYS A 260 14.25 13.95 -2.96
C LYS A 260 14.02 12.49 -2.60
N ILE A 261 12.82 11.97 -2.81
CA ILE A 261 12.51 10.56 -2.55
C ILE A 261 12.95 9.72 -3.75
N VAL A 262 13.67 8.62 -3.49
CA VAL A 262 14.04 7.60 -4.47
C VAL A 262 13.50 6.24 -4.06
N GLY A 263 13.27 5.38 -5.04
CA GLY A 263 12.85 4.01 -4.82
C GLY A 263 14.02 3.04 -4.69
N ASP A 264 13.71 1.77 -4.48
CA ASP A 264 14.72 0.70 -4.43
C ASP A 264 15.41 0.49 -5.79
N VAL A 265 14.83 1.00 -6.87
CA VAL A 265 15.30 0.78 -8.24
C VAL A 265 16.01 2.01 -8.78
N ASP A 266 17.18 1.80 -9.40
CA ASP A 266 17.83 2.83 -10.18
C ASP A 266 17.16 2.99 -11.55
N SER A 267 16.16 3.86 -11.60
CA SER A 267 15.31 4.07 -12.78
C SER A 267 16.09 4.37 -14.08
N GLU A 268 17.27 4.99 -13.99
CA GLU A 268 18.07 5.32 -15.18
C GLU A 268 18.75 4.08 -15.75
N SER A 269 19.38 3.26 -14.91
CA SER A 269 20.06 2.04 -15.39
C SER A 269 19.08 0.98 -15.91
N VAL A 270 17.85 0.92 -15.39
CA VAL A 270 16.85 -0.07 -15.85
C VAL A 270 16.07 0.36 -17.10
N LYS A 271 16.15 1.63 -17.52
CA LYS A 271 15.33 2.22 -18.60
C LYS A 271 15.38 1.47 -19.94
N ASN A 272 16.53 0.87 -20.27
CA ASN A 272 16.74 0.14 -21.52
C ASN A 272 16.62 -1.39 -21.36
N VAL A 273 16.36 -1.87 -20.14
CA VAL A 273 16.33 -3.30 -19.80
C VAL A 273 14.94 -3.75 -19.36
N ALA A 274 14.31 -3.02 -18.44
CA ALA A 274 12.99 -3.35 -17.93
C ALA A 274 11.91 -3.21 -19.01
N GLY A 275 10.89 -4.07 -18.95
CA GLY A 275 9.68 -3.91 -19.76
C GLY A 275 8.74 -2.90 -19.14
N PHE A 276 8.61 -2.92 -17.80
CA PHE A 276 7.75 -2.03 -17.04
C PHE A 276 8.41 -1.58 -15.74
N LEU A 277 8.16 -0.35 -15.31
CA LEU A 277 8.58 0.18 -14.02
C LEU A 277 7.49 1.06 -13.40
N SER A 278 7.10 0.80 -12.15
CA SER A 278 6.38 1.78 -11.35
C SER A 278 7.37 2.82 -10.81
N PRO A 279 7.23 4.12 -11.12
CA PRO A 279 8.24 5.12 -10.79
C PRO A 279 8.16 5.51 -9.31
N VAL A 280 9.27 5.98 -8.76
CA VAL A 280 9.29 6.62 -7.43
C VAL A 280 9.85 8.03 -7.56
N PRO A 281 9.06 9.08 -7.26
CA PRO A 281 7.65 9.08 -6.86
C PRO A 281 6.67 8.90 -8.03
N GLY A 282 5.46 8.42 -7.74
CA GLY A 282 4.34 8.40 -8.71
C GLY A 282 3.80 7.02 -9.06
N GLY A 283 4.43 5.95 -8.58
CA GLY A 283 3.98 4.56 -8.70
C GLY A 283 3.15 4.14 -7.50
N VAL A 284 3.73 3.38 -6.57
CA VAL A 284 3.01 2.74 -5.46
C VAL A 284 2.33 3.75 -4.53
N GLY A 285 3.03 4.82 -4.13
CA GLY A 285 2.54 5.76 -3.10
C GLY A 285 1.15 6.36 -3.34
N PRO A 286 0.86 6.97 -4.52
CA PRO A 286 -0.49 7.45 -4.83
C PRO A 286 -1.57 6.37 -4.78
N VAL A 287 -1.25 5.13 -5.18
CA VAL A 287 -2.17 4.00 -5.17
C VAL A 287 -2.39 3.50 -3.73
N THR A 288 -1.40 3.59 -2.85
CA THR A 288 -1.54 3.25 -1.42
C THR A 288 -2.68 4.04 -0.77
N VAL A 289 -2.75 5.36 -1.00
CA VAL A 289 -3.83 6.19 -0.45
C VAL A 289 -5.19 5.81 -1.04
N ALA A 290 -5.24 5.50 -2.33
CA ALA A 290 -6.47 5.05 -2.97
C ALA A 290 -6.96 3.71 -2.38
N MET A 291 -6.05 2.74 -2.18
CA MET A 291 -6.38 1.43 -1.60
C MET A 291 -6.77 1.52 -0.12
N LEU A 292 -6.20 2.45 0.64
CA LEU A 292 -6.67 2.76 1.99
C LEU A 292 -8.14 3.19 2.00
N LEU A 293 -8.53 4.09 1.09
CA LEU A 293 -9.93 4.52 0.99
C LEU A 293 -10.84 3.46 0.38
N SER A 294 -10.32 2.55 -0.44
CA SER A 294 -11.02 1.33 -0.86
C SER A 294 -11.31 0.41 0.33
N ASN A 295 -10.39 0.25 1.28
CA ASN A 295 -10.66 -0.50 2.51
C ASN A 295 -11.77 0.18 3.35
N VAL A 296 -11.76 1.51 3.47
CA VAL A 296 -12.86 2.25 4.13
C VAL A 296 -14.20 1.99 3.43
N LEU A 297 -14.21 1.99 2.10
CA LEU A 297 -15.39 1.65 1.31
C LEU A 297 -15.85 0.21 1.57
N THR A 298 -14.94 -0.76 1.66
CA THR A 298 -15.26 -2.15 1.98
C THR A 298 -16.00 -2.27 3.31
N VAL A 299 -15.54 -1.56 4.34
CA VAL A 299 -16.24 -1.53 5.64
C VAL A 299 -17.60 -0.85 5.52
N ALA A 300 -17.70 0.26 4.77
CA ALA A 300 -18.97 0.95 4.54
C ALA A 300 -20.00 0.07 3.81
N LYS A 301 -19.57 -0.71 2.81
CA LYS A 301 -20.42 -1.68 2.10
C LYS A 301 -20.98 -2.74 3.03
N LYS A 302 -20.15 -3.32 3.90
CA LYS A 302 -20.60 -4.30 4.91
C LYS A 302 -21.66 -3.71 5.82
N LYS A 303 -21.40 -2.51 6.34
CA LYS A 303 -22.34 -1.80 7.21
C LYS A 303 -23.65 -1.44 6.53
N SER A 304 -23.64 -1.14 5.22
CA SER A 304 -24.86 -0.84 4.46
C SER A 304 -25.75 -2.07 4.23
N ASN A 305 -25.19 -3.28 4.35
CA ASN A 305 -25.89 -4.54 4.14
C ASN A 305 -26.38 -5.18 5.46
N GLU A 306 -26.07 -4.57 6.60
CA GLU A 306 -26.56 -4.92 7.94
C GLU A 306 -27.84 -4.13 8.27
#